data_AF-A0A2M8A8L2-F1
#
_entry.id   AF-A0A2M8A8L2-F1
#
_cell.length_a   1.000
_cell.length_b   1.000
_cell.length_c   1.000
_cell.angle_alpha   90.00
_cell.angle_beta   90.00
_cell.angle_gamma   90.00
#
_symmetry.space_group_name_H-M   'P 1'
#
loop_
_entity.id
_entity.type
_entity.pdbx_description
1 polymer ?
#
loop_
_entity_poly.entity_id
_entity_poly.type
_entity_poly.pdbx_seq_one_letter_code
_entity_poly.pdbx_strand_id
1 'polypeptide(L)'
;MNIRLDVVVNDIVGMTGTKIITEFIAGERSGKKLAQHRHYNCRKSEEEITKALPYNGRNDYLFALKQEWNTYLHLQKQIQDVDAEIKKLMEDIINNDDNKKQHVATKKPHKRKNKNTIEGTDMNQVAYQYFEGIDLRWVLKIDSHQNFHNFLEIMKNFRTHLNDY
;
A
#
# COMPACT_ATOMS: atom_id res chain seq x y z
N MET A 1 12.95 -26.89 4.28
CA MET A 1 12.03 -26.12 5.14
C MET A 1 10.62 -26.55 4.80
N ASN A 2 9.71 -26.69 5.78
CA ASN A 2 8.30 -27.01 5.52
C ASN A 2 7.37 -26.02 6.24
N ILE A 3 7.80 -24.75 6.30
CA ILE A 3 7.01 -23.64 6.84
C ILE A 3 6.06 -23.21 5.73
N ARG A 4 4.77 -23.47 5.92
CA ARG A 4 3.71 -23.15 4.95
C ARG A 4 2.84 -22.04 5.49
N LEU A 5 3.41 -20.83 5.60
CA LEU A 5 2.69 -19.65 6.05
C LEU A 5 1.52 -19.31 5.13
N ASP A 6 1.68 -19.57 3.83
CA ASP A 6 0.69 -19.40 2.77
C ASP A 6 -0.62 -20.17 3.03
N VAL A 7 -0.55 -21.30 3.74
CA VAL A 7 -1.73 -22.14 4.03
C VAL A 7 -2.56 -21.61 5.20
N VAL A 8 -1.92 -20.87 6.13
CA VAL A 8 -2.55 -20.45 7.39
C VAL A 8 -2.72 -18.94 7.52
N VAL A 9 -1.98 -18.16 6.75
CA VAL A 9 -2.05 -16.70 6.72
C VAL A 9 -2.34 -16.24 5.29
N ASN A 10 -3.50 -15.60 5.08
CA ASN A 10 -3.89 -15.05 3.78
C ASN A 10 -2.95 -13.93 3.28
N ASP A 11 -2.22 -13.30 4.20
CA ASP A 11 -1.37 -12.14 3.93
C ASP A 11 -0.04 -12.28 4.69
N ILE A 12 0.96 -12.83 4.02
CA ILE A 12 2.28 -13.14 4.61
C ILE A 12 3.01 -11.85 5.03
N VAL A 13 2.84 -10.77 4.26
CA VAL A 13 3.36 -9.43 4.58
C VAL A 13 2.38 -8.60 5.43
N GLY A 14 1.28 -9.20 5.88
CA GLY A 14 0.32 -8.59 6.80
C GLY A 14 0.84 -8.59 8.24
N MET A 15 0.03 -8.06 9.16
CA MET A 15 0.41 -7.94 10.58
C MET A 15 0.83 -9.27 11.21
N THR A 16 0.07 -10.34 10.97
CA THR A 16 0.34 -11.66 11.53
C THR A 16 1.61 -12.27 10.92
N GLY A 17 1.72 -12.29 9.59
CA GLY A 17 2.83 -12.95 8.91
C GLY A 17 4.17 -12.24 9.17
N THR A 18 4.19 -10.91 9.12
CA THR A 18 5.38 -10.09 9.43
C THR A 18 5.89 -10.36 10.84
N LYS A 19 5.00 -10.41 11.85
CA LYS A 19 5.39 -10.73 13.23
C LYS A 19 5.99 -12.12 13.35
N ILE A 20 5.33 -13.12 12.75
CA ILE A 20 5.82 -14.50 12.76
C ILE A 20 7.20 -14.60 12.11
N ILE A 21 7.40 -13.99 10.94
CA ILE A 21 8.69 -14.01 10.23
C ILE A 21 9.77 -13.31 11.06
N THR A 22 9.45 -12.16 11.66
CA THR A 22 10.42 -11.38 12.45
C THR A 22 10.87 -12.15 13.70
N GLU A 23 9.94 -12.73 14.45
CA GLU A 23 10.23 -13.56 15.63
C GLU A 23 10.99 -14.84 15.25
N PHE A 24 10.63 -15.44 14.12
CA PHE A 24 11.30 -16.61 13.60
C PHE A 24 12.77 -16.33 13.23
N ILE A 25 13.04 -15.19 12.59
CA ILE A 25 14.40 -14.73 12.29
C ILE A 25 15.15 -14.34 13.58
N ALA A 26 14.47 -13.78 14.58
CA ALA A 26 15.04 -13.45 15.89
C ALA A 26 15.43 -14.70 16.71
N GLY A 27 14.97 -15.88 16.32
CA GLY A 27 15.38 -17.17 16.88
C GLY A 27 14.26 -17.96 17.53
N GLU A 28 13.02 -17.46 17.52
CA GLU A 28 11.86 -18.19 18.03
C GLU A 28 11.46 -19.32 17.07
N ARG A 29 11.40 -20.54 17.57
CA ARG A 29 11.15 -21.75 16.77
C ARG A 29 9.95 -22.54 17.25
N SER A 30 9.37 -22.15 18.39
CA SER A 30 8.16 -22.75 18.91
C SER A 30 6.96 -22.31 18.07
N GLY A 31 6.41 -23.23 17.28
CA GLY A 31 5.20 -22.98 16.50
C GLY A 31 4.03 -22.47 17.37
N LYS A 32 3.95 -22.87 18.64
CA LYS A 32 2.96 -22.36 19.60
C LYS A 32 3.16 -20.88 19.91
N LYS A 33 4.39 -20.45 20.18
CA LYS A 33 4.68 -19.03 20.45
C LYS A 33 4.48 -18.18 19.19
N LEU A 34 4.90 -18.68 18.03
CA LEU A 34 4.64 -18.01 16.75
C LEU A 34 3.13 -17.87 16.48
N ALA A 35 2.33 -18.91 16.79
CA ALA A 35 0.89 -18.88 16.64
C ALA A 35 0.18 -17.86 17.57
N GLN A 36 0.76 -17.48 18.70
CA GLN A 36 0.20 -16.45 19.60
C GLN A 36 0.22 -15.05 18.97
N HIS A 37 1.06 -14.80 17.96
CA HIS A 37 1.05 -13.54 17.20
C HIS A 37 -0.14 -13.43 16.22
N ARG A 38 -1.03 -14.43 16.20
CA ARG A 38 -2.26 -14.43 15.42
C ARG A 38 -3.13 -13.23 15.78
N HIS A 39 -3.46 -12.44 14.77
CA HIS A 39 -4.49 -11.40 14.89
C HIS A 39 -5.90 -12.01 15.04
N TYR A 40 -6.79 -11.35 15.81
CA TYR A 40 -8.15 -11.87 16.11
C TYR A 40 -9.00 -12.15 14.85
N ASN A 41 -8.79 -11.39 13.78
CA ASN A 41 -9.45 -11.59 12.47
C ASN A 41 -8.93 -12.80 11.66
N CYS A 42 -7.87 -13.48 12.10
CA CYS A 42 -7.37 -14.64 11.40
C CYS A 42 -8.36 -15.80 11.54
N ARG A 43 -8.84 -16.38 10.44
CA ARG A 43 -9.86 -17.46 10.52
C ARG A 43 -9.32 -18.78 11.06
N LYS A 44 -8.01 -18.99 10.94
CA LYS A 44 -7.32 -20.22 11.32
C LYS A 44 -6.96 -20.20 12.81
N SER A 45 -7.11 -21.34 13.50
CA SER A 45 -6.81 -21.45 14.93
C SER A 45 -5.30 -21.46 15.20
N GLU A 46 -4.90 -21.23 16.45
CA GLU A 46 -3.49 -21.35 16.86
C GLU A 46 -2.91 -22.75 16.60
N GLU A 47 -3.74 -23.79 16.75
CA GLU A 47 -3.36 -25.17 16.48
C GLU A 47 -3.08 -25.41 14.99
N GLU A 48 -3.92 -24.87 14.11
CA GLU A 48 -3.71 -24.94 12.66
C GLU A 48 -2.43 -24.20 12.26
N ILE A 49 -2.17 -23.02 12.83
CA ILE A 49 -0.94 -22.25 12.60
C ILE A 49 0.28 -23.03 13.10
N THR A 50 0.22 -23.58 14.31
CA THR A 50 1.31 -24.38 14.88
C THR A 50 1.65 -25.58 13.99
N LYS A 51 0.65 -26.28 13.45
CA LYS A 51 0.83 -27.41 12.52
C LYS A 51 1.44 -27.00 11.17
N ALA A 52 1.27 -25.76 10.75
CA ALA A 52 1.83 -25.22 9.50
C ALA A 52 3.26 -24.65 9.64
N LEU A 53 3.78 -24.59 10.88
CA LEU A 53 5.12 -24.11 11.20
C LEU A 53 6.09 -25.22 11.67
N PRO A 54 6.15 -26.42 11.04
CA PRO A 54 7.15 -27.41 11.41
C PRO A 54 8.53 -26.95 10.91
N TYR A 55 9.42 -26.63 11.85
CA TYR A 55 10.81 -26.31 11.56
C TYR A 55 11.69 -27.57 11.64
N ASN A 56 12.43 -27.85 10.57
CA ASN A 56 13.27 -29.04 10.46
C ASN A 56 14.76 -28.80 10.76
N GLY A 57 15.11 -27.69 11.42
CA GLY A 57 16.49 -27.44 11.87
C GLY A 57 17.50 -27.05 10.78
N ARG A 58 17.07 -26.87 9.53
CA ARG A 58 18.00 -26.55 8.43
C ARG A 58 18.37 -25.07 8.41
N ASN A 59 19.64 -24.78 8.71
CA ASN A 59 20.17 -23.42 8.79
C ASN A 59 20.27 -22.70 7.44
N ASP A 60 20.52 -23.42 6.35
CA ASP A 60 20.62 -22.82 4.99
C ASP A 60 19.35 -22.06 4.62
N TYR A 61 18.18 -22.62 4.94
CA TYR A 61 16.89 -22.00 4.66
C TYR A 61 16.61 -20.81 5.57
N LEU A 62 17.04 -20.86 6.83
CA LEU A 62 16.92 -19.72 7.74
C LEU A 62 17.76 -18.54 7.23
N PHE A 63 18.96 -18.83 6.72
CA PHE A 63 19.81 -17.82 6.11
C PHE A 63 19.15 -17.22 4.86
N ALA A 64 18.62 -18.06 3.95
CA ALA A 64 17.89 -17.60 2.77
C ALA A 64 16.70 -16.71 3.13
N LEU A 65 15.85 -17.15 4.08
CA LEU A 65 14.71 -16.38 4.56
C LEU A 65 15.14 -15.03 5.14
N LYS A 66 16.24 -14.99 5.90
CA LYS A 66 16.79 -13.74 6.44
C LYS A 66 17.24 -12.79 5.32
N GLN A 67 17.89 -13.29 4.27
CA GLN A 67 18.32 -12.47 3.13
C GLN A 67 17.12 -11.94 2.33
N GLU A 68 16.12 -12.78 2.08
CA GLU A 68 14.88 -12.39 1.40
C GLU A 68 14.11 -11.33 2.21
N TRP A 69 13.99 -11.54 3.53
CA TRP A 69 13.33 -10.59 4.42
C TRP A 69 14.03 -9.23 4.45
N ASN A 70 15.36 -9.22 4.50
CA ASN A 70 16.14 -7.98 4.44
C ASN A 70 15.96 -7.26 3.11
N THR A 71 15.94 -7.99 1.99
CA THR A 71 15.65 -7.43 0.66
C THR A 71 14.26 -6.82 0.61
N TYR A 72 13.26 -7.52 1.16
CA TYR A 72 11.90 -7.00 1.27
C TYR A 72 11.83 -5.70 2.06
N LEU A 73 12.45 -5.64 3.25
CA LEU A 73 12.49 -4.43 4.07
C LEU A 73 13.20 -3.27 3.36
N HIS A 74 14.27 -3.56 2.62
CA HIS A 74 14.99 -2.56 1.83
C HIS A 74 14.11 -1.96 0.74
N LEU A 75 13.42 -2.80 -0.04
CA LEU A 75 12.49 -2.35 -1.09
C LEU A 75 11.32 -1.58 -0.49
N GLN A 76 10.76 -2.03 0.63
CA GLN A 76 9.68 -1.34 1.32
C GLN A 76 10.11 0.07 1.74
N LYS A 77 11.35 0.22 2.24
CA LYS A 77 11.91 1.52 2.59
C LYS A 77 12.05 2.43 1.36
N GLN A 78 12.59 1.91 0.25
CA GLN A 78 12.71 2.69 -0.99
C GLN A 78 11.35 3.19 -1.48
N ILE A 79 10.31 2.35 -1.43
CA ILE A 79 8.95 2.75 -1.79
C ILE A 79 8.46 3.88 -0.87
N GLN A 80 8.68 3.78 0.44
CA GLN A 80 8.30 4.82 1.40
C GLN A 80 9.03 6.15 1.15
N ASP A 81 10.32 6.10 0.82
CA ASP A 81 11.12 7.29 0.51
C ASP A 81 10.59 7.96 -0.78
N VAL A 82 10.25 7.18 -1.81
CA VAL A 82 9.62 7.70 -3.04
C VAL A 82 8.23 8.29 -2.77
N ASP A 83 7.40 7.59 -1.99
CA ASP A 83 6.07 8.07 -1.60
C ASP A 83 6.14 9.41 -0.84
N ALA A 84 7.17 9.60 -0.02
CA ALA A 84 7.40 10.85 0.69
C ALA A 84 7.79 12.01 -0.26
N GLU A 85 8.63 11.75 -1.25
CA GLU A 85 9.00 12.76 -2.26
C GLU A 85 7.81 13.12 -3.17
N ILE A 86 7.02 12.12 -3.59
CA ILE A 86 5.78 12.37 -4.34
C ILE A 86 4.84 13.26 -3.53
N LYS A 87 4.69 12.98 -2.24
CA LYS A 87 3.84 13.79 -1.35
C LYS A 87 4.31 15.25 -1.29
N LYS A 88 5.60 15.48 -1.08
CA LYS A 88 6.16 16.85 -1.05
C LYS A 88 5.91 17.59 -2.35
N LEU A 89 6.21 16.96 -3.49
CA LEU A 89 6.02 17.56 -4.80
C LEU A 89 4.54 17.89 -5.06
N MET A 90 3.63 17.02 -4.65
CA MET A 90 2.19 17.29 -4.74
C MET A 90 1.75 18.46 -3.86
N GLU A 91 2.25 18.51 -2.62
CA GLU A 91 1.98 19.63 -1.69
C GLU A 91 2.54 20.95 -2.23
N ASP A 92 3.74 20.96 -2.80
CA ASP A 92 4.36 22.15 -3.38
C ASP A 92 3.58 22.67 -4.60
N ILE A 93 3.18 21.79 -5.52
CA ILE A 93 2.38 22.18 -6.69
C ILE A 93 1.05 22.79 -6.26
N ILE A 94 0.35 22.15 -5.32
CA ILE A 94 -0.93 22.67 -4.83
C ILE A 94 -0.71 23.97 -4.05
N ASN A 95 0.35 24.08 -3.26
CA ASN A 95 0.62 25.27 -2.45
C ASN A 95 1.06 26.49 -3.26
N ASN A 96 1.60 26.30 -4.46
CA ASN A 96 2.01 27.40 -5.34
C ASN A 96 0.89 27.90 -6.27
N ASP A 97 -0.26 27.24 -6.30
CA ASP A 97 -1.40 27.62 -7.16
C ASP A 97 -2.68 27.78 -6.33
N ASP A 98 -3.09 29.03 -6.11
CA ASP A 98 -4.29 29.36 -5.33
C ASP A 98 -5.60 28.86 -5.98
N ASN A 99 -5.62 28.67 -7.31
CA ASN A 99 -6.76 28.04 -7.99
C ASN A 99 -6.85 26.56 -7.60
N LYS A 100 -5.73 25.84 -7.53
CA LYS A 100 -5.72 24.42 -7.14
C LYS A 100 -6.12 24.21 -5.67
N LYS A 101 -5.70 25.10 -4.76
CA LYS A 101 -6.03 25.00 -3.32
C LYS A 101 -7.53 25.04 -3.03
N GLN A 102 -8.28 25.86 -3.77
CA GLN A 102 -9.68 26.15 -3.44
C GLN A 102 -10.61 24.95 -3.64
N HIS A 103 -10.19 23.94 -4.41
CA HIS A 103 -11.00 22.78 -4.75
C HIS A 103 -11.05 21.78 -3.59
N VAL A 104 -12.26 21.44 -3.14
CA VAL A 104 -12.49 20.48 -2.05
C VAL A 104 -13.31 19.30 -2.56
N ALA A 105 -12.74 18.10 -2.47
CA ALA A 105 -13.41 16.87 -2.87
C ALA A 105 -14.53 16.51 -1.89
N THR A 106 -15.61 15.96 -2.43
CA THR A 106 -16.72 15.47 -1.60
C THR A 106 -16.26 14.28 -0.73
N LYS A 107 -16.60 14.33 0.57
CA LYS A 107 -16.28 13.24 1.50
C LYS A 107 -17.13 12.01 1.17
N LYS A 108 -16.46 10.88 0.92
CA LYS A 108 -17.16 9.59 0.75
C LYS A 108 -17.54 9.03 2.12
N PRO A 109 -18.79 8.53 2.29
CA PRO A 109 -19.25 7.99 3.58
C PRO A 109 -18.45 6.75 4.00
N HIS A 110 -17.97 5.96 3.03
CA HIS A 110 -17.12 4.80 3.27
C HIS A 110 -15.89 4.83 2.36
N LYS A 111 -14.71 5.01 2.97
CA LYS A 111 -13.42 4.91 2.29
C LYS A 111 -12.69 3.67 2.77
N ARG A 112 -12.53 2.69 1.88
CA ARG A 112 -11.67 1.53 2.15
C ARG A 112 -10.21 1.98 2.04
N LYS A 113 -9.41 1.74 3.09
CA LYS A 113 -7.96 1.93 3.02
C LYS A 113 -7.37 0.89 2.06
N ASN A 114 -6.66 1.32 1.03
CA ASN A 114 -5.94 0.44 0.12
C ASN A 114 -4.48 0.33 0.59
N LYS A 115 -3.89 -0.87 0.49
CA LYS A 115 -2.50 -1.14 0.88
C LYS A 115 -1.48 -0.37 0.04
N ASN A 116 -1.87 0.04 -1.17
CA ASN A 116 -1.00 0.77 -2.11
C ASN A 116 -1.28 2.28 -2.09
N THR A 117 -1.90 2.80 -1.03
CA THR A 117 -2.13 4.25 -0.91
C THR A 117 -0.95 4.86 -0.18
N ILE A 118 -0.44 5.98 -0.68
CA ILE A 118 0.53 6.81 0.05
C ILE A 118 -0.04 7.11 1.45
N GLU A 119 0.67 6.67 2.48
CA GLU A 119 0.19 6.79 3.85
C GLU A 119 0.12 8.26 4.28
N GLY A 120 -0.96 8.62 4.99
CA GLY A 120 -1.15 9.98 5.50
C GLY A 120 -1.58 11.03 4.47
N THR A 121 -1.89 10.64 3.23
CA THR A 121 -2.38 11.56 2.19
C THR A 121 -3.77 11.17 1.70
N ASP A 122 -4.70 12.13 1.65
CA ASP A 122 -5.97 11.91 0.95
C ASP A 122 -5.78 12.08 -0.55
N MET A 123 -5.34 11.01 -1.22
CA MET A 123 -5.13 11.00 -2.68
C MET A 123 -6.37 11.46 -3.47
N ASN A 124 -7.59 11.32 -2.93
CA ASN A 124 -8.79 11.80 -3.62
C ASN A 124 -8.87 13.33 -3.57
N GLN A 125 -8.55 13.92 -2.43
CA GLN A 125 -8.48 15.37 -2.27
C GLN A 125 -7.34 15.97 -3.09
N VAL A 126 -6.14 15.38 -3.00
CA VAL A 126 -4.95 15.85 -3.72
C VAL A 126 -5.15 15.78 -5.23
N ALA A 127 -5.72 14.68 -5.74
CA ALA A 127 -6.06 14.59 -7.16
C ALA A 127 -7.10 15.64 -7.57
N TYR A 128 -8.13 15.85 -6.75
CA TYR A 128 -9.17 16.84 -7.05
C TYR A 128 -8.63 18.27 -7.11
N GLN A 129 -7.69 18.61 -6.22
CA GLN A 129 -6.98 19.89 -6.24
C GLN A 129 -6.07 20.02 -7.45
N TYR A 130 -5.29 18.97 -7.75
CA TYR A 130 -4.38 18.96 -8.89
C TYR A 130 -5.11 19.17 -10.22
N PHE A 131 -6.26 18.52 -10.40
CA PHE A 131 -7.10 18.61 -11.60
C PHE A 131 -8.15 19.73 -11.56
N GLU A 132 -7.98 20.72 -10.68
CA GLU A 132 -8.83 21.93 -10.65
C GLU A 132 -10.34 21.63 -10.51
N GLY A 133 -10.68 20.65 -9.69
CA GLY A 133 -12.07 20.30 -9.39
C GLY A 133 -12.68 19.25 -10.32
N ILE A 134 -11.90 18.63 -11.21
CA ILE A 134 -12.34 17.50 -12.04
C ILE A 134 -12.17 16.18 -11.28
N ASP A 135 -13.28 15.47 -11.02
CA ASP A 135 -13.24 14.09 -10.55
C ASP A 135 -13.05 13.13 -11.74
N LEU A 136 -11.81 12.70 -11.96
CA LEU A 136 -11.44 11.76 -13.02
C LEU A 136 -12.24 10.44 -12.98
N ARG A 137 -12.71 10.01 -11.80
CA ARG A 137 -13.51 8.78 -11.68
C ARG A 137 -14.93 8.98 -12.15
N TRP A 138 -15.45 10.21 -12.07
CA TRP A 138 -16.76 10.55 -12.60
C TRP A 138 -16.70 10.68 -14.11
N VAL A 139 -15.65 11.32 -14.65
CA VAL A 139 -15.41 11.44 -16.10
C VAL A 139 -15.38 10.07 -16.79
N LEU A 140 -14.77 9.04 -16.20
CA LEU A 140 -14.71 7.70 -16.81
C LEU A 140 -16.04 6.91 -16.77
N LYS A 141 -17.09 7.43 -16.12
CA LYS A 141 -18.40 6.77 -15.96
C LYS A 141 -19.52 7.35 -16.81
N ILE A 142 -19.28 8.45 -17.55
CA ILE A 142 -20.30 9.13 -18.36
C ILE A 142 -20.25 8.58 -19.80
N ASP A 143 -21.33 8.75 -20.56
CA ASP A 143 -21.42 8.33 -21.97
C ASP A 143 -20.37 9.01 -22.88
N SER A 144 -20.03 8.32 -23.97
CA SER A 144 -18.89 8.58 -24.87
C SER A 144 -18.74 10.01 -25.39
N HIS A 145 -19.85 10.75 -25.56
CA HIS A 145 -19.84 12.10 -26.14
C HIS A 145 -19.37 13.18 -25.15
N GLN A 146 -19.68 13.03 -23.85
CA GLN A 146 -19.20 13.94 -22.80
C GLN A 146 -17.76 13.59 -22.39
N ASN A 147 -17.37 12.31 -22.52
CA ASN A 147 -16.02 11.85 -22.24
C ASN A 147 -14.97 12.53 -23.11
N PHE A 148 -15.27 12.80 -24.39
CA PHE A 148 -14.30 13.42 -25.27
C PHE A 148 -14.02 14.89 -24.90
N HIS A 149 -15.05 15.67 -24.55
CA HIS A 149 -14.87 17.05 -24.11
C HIS A 149 -14.07 17.12 -22.80
N ASN A 150 -14.46 16.33 -21.79
CA ASN A 150 -13.77 16.29 -20.51
C ASN A 150 -12.33 15.76 -20.66
N PHE A 151 -12.10 14.77 -21.53
CA PHE A 151 -10.77 14.26 -21.84
C PHE A 151 -9.90 15.31 -22.52
N LEU A 152 -10.43 16.08 -23.47
CA LEU A 152 -9.71 17.18 -24.10
C LEU A 152 -9.37 18.29 -23.10
N GLU A 153 -10.23 18.57 -22.14
CA GLU A 153 -10.00 19.55 -21.08
C GLU A 153 -8.90 19.08 -20.11
N ILE A 154 -8.95 17.82 -19.69
CA ILE A 154 -7.88 17.18 -18.91
C ILE A 154 -6.54 17.23 -19.67
N MET A 155 -6.54 16.89 -20.96
CA MET A 155 -5.33 16.91 -21.80
C MET A 155 -4.79 18.33 -22.04
N LYS A 156 -5.65 19.34 -22.10
CA LYS A 156 -5.24 20.76 -22.16
C LYS A 156 -4.54 21.17 -20.86
N ASN A 157 -5.11 20.82 -19.70
CA ASN A 157 -4.53 21.13 -18.38
C ASN A 157 -3.21 20.39 -18.15
N PHE A 158 -3.08 19.15 -18.63
CA PHE A 158 -1.78 18.44 -18.61
C PHE A 158 -0.74 19.11 -19.52
N ARG A 159 -1.16 19.58 -20.71
CA ARG A 159 -0.25 20.20 -21.69
C ARG A 159 0.25 21.57 -21.25
N THR A 160 -0.56 22.37 -20.55
CA THR A 160 -0.12 23.65 -19.98
C THR A 160 0.96 23.45 -18.93
N HIS A 161 0.79 22.48 -18.03
CA HIS A 161 1.79 22.19 -16.98
C HIS A 161 3.11 21.60 -17.49
N LEU A 162 3.12 20.93 -18.65
CA LEU A 162 4.35 20.45 -19.28
C LEU A 162 5.17 21.55 -19.97
N ASN A 163 4.58 22.72 -20.23
CA ASN A 163 5.28 23.86 -20.84
C ASN A 163 5.88 24.84 -19.81
N ASP A 164 5.55 24.67 -18.52
CA ASP A 164 6.05 25.50 -17.42
C ASP A 164 7.31 24.91 -16.72
N TYR A 165 7.87 23.82 -17.29
CA TYR A 165 9.17 23.21 -16.94
C TYR A 165 10.10 23.21 -18.16
#